data_AF-A0A9E5RWV9-F1
#
_entry.id   AF-A0A9E5RWV9-F1
#
_cell.length_a   1.000
_cell.length_b   1.000
_cell.length_c   1.000
_cell.angle_alpha   90.00
_cell.angle_beta   90.00
_cell.angle_gamma   90.00
#
_symmetry.space_group_name_H-M   'P 1'
#
loop_
_entity.id
_entity.type
_entity.pdbx_description
1 polymer ?
#
loop_
_entity_poly.entity_id
_entity_poly.type
_entity_poly.pdbx_seq_one_letter_code
_entity_poly.pdbx_strand_id
1 'polypeptide(L)'
;MAYSDFNLSTIRQNFGLTVEEPGNLFANIPGMTPSQFLQTTLNENLALATGINTEKARSELIITPILLEIRRQSNFQIGFFSGTEFNVDSQQGLNGYCDYILTASSEIYEIRTPVITLVEAKNENIKAGLGQCIAEMIAAQIFNQRQENAIESIYGAITTGTDWKFLKLRDKTIQIDKRDYYIVEINQILGILSEPFKTLF
;
A
#
# COMPACT_ATOMS: atom_id res chain seq x y z
N MET A 1 20.63 2.18 8.29
CA MET A 1 19.23 1.85 8.60
C MET A 1 18.49 1.90 7.28
N ALA A 2 17.61 0.95 7.00
CA ALA A 2 16.73 0.91 5.83
C ALA A 2 15.28 0.78 6.29
N TYR A 3 14.32 0.83 5.35
CA TYR A 3 12.90 0.65 5.68
C TYR A 3 12.63 -0.59 6.54
N SER A 4 13.26 -1.71 6.21
CA SER A 4 13.10 -3.01 6.89
C SER A 4 13.63 -3.04 8.33
N ASP A 5 14.43 -2.05 8.75
CA ASP A 5 14.95 -1.96 10.12
C ASP A 5 13.92 -1.32 11.10
N PHE A 6 12.84 -0.74 10.57
CA PHE A 6 11.82 -0.09 11.40
C PHE A 6 10.78 -1.08 11.93
N ASN A 7 10.45 -0.92 13.21
CA ASN A 7 9.24 -1.47 13.82
C ASN A 7 8.34 -0.31 14.29
N LEU A 8 7.11 -0.61 14.70
CA LEU A 8 6.15 0.42 15.10
C LEU A 8 6.67 1.33 16.23
N SER A 9 7.44 0.79 17.18
CA SER A 9 7.99 1.60 18.28
C SER A 9 9.07 2.55 17.78
N THR A 10 10.02 2.05 16.97
CA THR A 10 11.15 2.84 16.49
C THR A 10 10.69 3.91 15.51
N ILE A 11 9.79 3.60 14.58
CA ILE A 11 9.29 4.60 13.63
C ILE A 11 8.51 5.73 14.33
N ARG A 12 7.70 5.37 15.34
CA ARG A 12 6.95 6.35 16.14
C ARG A 12 7.88 7.31 16.86
N GLN A 13 8.93 6.77 17.51
CA GLN A 13 9.88 7.58 18.27
C GLN A 13 10.74 8.45 17.36
N ASN A 14 11.29 7.89 16.29
CA ASN A 14 12.24 8.58 15.42
C ASN A 14 11.60 9.74 14.65
N PHE A 15 10.33 9.59 14.25
CA PHE A 15 9.62 10.61 13.45
C PHE A 15 8.59 11.42 14.26
N GLY A 16 8.45 11.13 15.56
CA GLY A 16 7.53 11.85 16.45
C GLY A 16 6.06 11.70 16.02
N LEU A 17 5.65 10.47 15.67
CA LEU A 17 4.30 10.20 15.18
C LEU A 17 3.29 10.10 16.32
N THR A 18 2.08 10.59 16.07
CA THR A 18 0.89 10.25 16.84
C THR A 18 0.23 9.04 16.19
N VAL A 19 0.02 7.96 16.96
CA VAL A 19 -0.62 6.74 16.46
C VAL A 19 -2.05 6.70 16.95
N GLU A 20 -3.00 6.60 16.03
CA GLU A 20 -4.41 6.41 16.31
C GLU A 20 -4.88 5.06 15.76
N GLU A 21 -5.79 4.40 16.48
CA GLU A 21 -6.33 3.09 16.08
C GLU A 21 -7.87 3.13 16.04
N PRO A 22 -8.45 3.81 15.03
CA PRO A 22 -9.90 3.89 14.85
C PRO A 22 -10.52 2.50 14.60
N GLY A 23 -11.78 2.33 15.01
CA GLY A 23 -12.47 1.04 14.91
C GLY A 23 -12.76 0.57 13.48
N ASN A 24 -13.09 1.51 12.58
CA ASN A 24 -13.33 1.26 11.16
C ASN A 24 -13.03 2.54 10.38
N LEU A 25 -11.75 2.73 10.02
CA LEU A 25 -11.26 3.96 9.37
C LEU A 25 -11.92 4.20 8.01
N PHE A 26 -12.24 3.12 7.29
CA PHE A 26 -12.71 3.16 5.91
C PHE A 26 -14.18 2.77 5.74
N ALA A 27 -14.98 2.88 6.81
CA ALA A 27 -16.38 2.45 6.85
C ALA A 27 -17.25 3.05 5.73
N ASN A 28 -16.96 4.30 5.34
CA ASN A 28 -17.77 5.05 4.38
C ASN A 28 -17.27 4.93 2.94
N ILE A 29 -16.19 4.19 2.69
CA ILE A 29 -15.68 3.99 1.34
C ILE A 29 -16.55 2.94 0.64
N PRO A 30 -17.21 3.27 -0.48
CA PRO A 30 -17.97 2.28 -1.23
C PRO A 30 -17.03 1.28 -1.87
N GLY A 31 -17.42 0.00 -1.85
CA GLY A 31 -16.70 -1.04 -2.57
C GLY A 31 -16.74 -0.84 -4.08
N MET A 32 -15.67 -1.27 -4.75
CA MET A 32 -15.53 -1.27 -6.20
C MET A 32 -15.75 -2.70 -6.73
N THR A 33 -16.58 -2.86 -7.75
CA THR A 33 -16.83 -4.19 -8.35
C THR A 33 -15.59 -4.65 -9.14
N PRO A 34 -15.05 -5.86 -8.88
CA PRO A 34 -13.96 -6.42 -9.67
C PRO A 34 -14.45 -6.79 -11.07
N SER A 35 -13.63 -6.52 -12.06
CA SER A 35 -13.81 -7.01 -13.43
C SER A 35 -13.82 -8.54 -13.46
N GLN A 36 -14.44 -9.10 -14.51
CA GLN A 36 -14.45 -10.54 -14.72
C GLN A 36 -13.03 -11.12 -14.83
N PHE A 37 -12.09 -10.36 -15.38
CA PHE A 37 -10.69 -10.77 -15.46
C PHE A 37 -10.10 -11.03 -14.07
N LEU A 38 -10.22 -10.07 -13.15
CA LEU A 38 -9.71 -10.25 -11.78
C LEU A 38 -10.42 -11.40 -11.06
N GLN A 39 -11.74 -11.52 -11.22
CA GLN A 39 -12.50 -12.63 -10.63
C GLN A 39 -11.99 -13.99 -11.10
N THR A 40 -11.80 -14.18 -12.41
CA THR A 40 -11.23 -15.42 -12.97
C THR A 40 -9.81 -15.66 -12.44
N THR A 41 -8.94 -14.65 -12.47
CA THR A 41 -7.56 -14.77 -11.98
C THR A 41 -7.51 -15.22 -10.53
N LEU A 42 -8.29 -14.59 -9.63
CA LEU A 42 -8.30 -14.97 -8.22
C LEU A 42 -8.90 -16.36 -8.00
N ASN A 43 -9.95 -16.73 -8.74
CA ASN A 43 -10.54 -18.08 -8.64
C ASN A 43 -9.54 -19.19 -9.00
N GLU A 44 -8.70 -18.96 -10.01
CA GLU A 44 -7.69 -19.93 -10.45
C GLU A 44 -6.47 -19.97 -9.53
N ASN A 45 -6.04 -18.81 -9.04
CA ASN A 45 -4.73 -18.65 -8.43
C ASN A 45 -4.72 -18.70 -6.91
N LEU A 46 -5.84 -18.40 -6.23
CA LEU A 46 -5.85 -18.22 -4.77
C LEU A 46 -5.37 -19.49 -4.05
N ALA A 47 -5.95 -20.65 -4.37
CA ALA A 47 -5.58 -21.91 -3.77
C ALA A 47 -4.12 -22.30 -4.05
N LEU A 48 -3.64 -22.02 -5.26
CA LEU A 48 -2.25 -22.28 -5.67
C LEU A 48 -1.28 -21.42 -4.86
N ALA A 49 -1.54 -20.11 -4.77
CA ALA A 49 -0.71 -19.16 -4.05
C ALA A 49 -0.63 -19.48 -2.56
N THR A 50 -1.77 -19.80 -1.93
CA THR A 50 -1.82 -20.20 -0.53
C THR A 50 -1.19 -21.56 -0.28
N GLY A 51 -1.27 -22.48 -1.25
CA GLY A 51 -0.65 -23.81 -1.17
C GLY A 51 0.88 -23.76 -1.27
N ILE A 52 1.43 -22.89 -2.13
CA ILE A 52 2.87 -22.65 -2.24
C ILE A 52 3.42 -21.93 -1.00
N ASN A 53 2.62 -21.03 -0.41
CA ASN A 53 2.92 -20.27 0.81
C ASN A 53 4.27 -19.54 0.84
N THR A 54 4.65 -18.93 -0.28
CA THR A 54 5.80 -18.02 -0.35
C THR A 54 5.32 -16.59 -0.56
N GLU A 55 6.09 -15.61 -0.08
CA GLU A 55 5.82 -14.19 -0.34
C GLU A 55 5.73 -13.94 -1.85
N LYS A 56 6.66 -14.50 -2.62
CA LYS A 56 6.67 -14.37 -4.08
C LYS A 56 5.39 -14.89 -4.74
N ALA A 57 4.90 -16.07 -4.36
CA ALA A 57 3.66 -16.61 -4.91
C ALA A 57 2.45 -15.74 -4.55
N ARG A 58 2.34 -15.27 -3.30
CA ARG A 58 1.26 -14.36 -2.87
C ARG A 58 1.33 -13.03 -3.61
N SER A 59 2.52 -12.47 -3.76
CA SER A 59 2.79 -11.25 -4.52
C SER A 59 2.38 -11.36 -5.98
N GLU A 60 2.87 -12.38 -6.69
CA GLU A 60 2.62 -12.52 -8.13
C GLU A 60 1.19 -12.95 -8.46
N LEU A 61 0.60 -13.82 -7.66
CA LEU A 61 -0.64 -14.51 -8.01
C LEU A 61 -1.90 -13.90 -7.37
N ILE A 62 -1.75 -13.07 -6.33
CA ILE A 62 -2.87 -12.42 -5.63
C ILE A 62 -2.70 -10.90 -5.61
N ILE A 63 -1.62 -10.39 -5.00
CA ILE A 63 -1.47 -8.96 -4.70
C ILE A 63 -1.32 -8.16 -6.01
N THR A 64 -0.42 -8.55 -6.89
CA THR A 64 -0.19 -7.88 -8.18
C THR A 64 -1.47 -7.81 -9.04
N PRO A 65 -2.25 -8.89 -9.24
CA PRO A 65 -3.55 -8.82 -9.93
C PRO A 65 -4.52 -7.80 -9.34
N ILE A 66 -4.61 -7.70 -8.01
CA ILE A 66 -5.49 -6.75 -7.32
C ILE A 66 -5.03 -5.31 -7.57
N LEU A 67 -3.72 -5.03 -7.46
CA LEU A 67 -3.19 -3.68 -7.69
C LEU A 67 -3.31 -3.26 -9.16
N LEU A 68 -3.08 -4.19 -10.09
CA LEU A 68 -3.27 -3.93 -11.52
C LEU A 68 -4.74 -3.71 -11.90
N GLU A 69 -5.69 -4.25 -11.12
CA GLU A 69 -7.11 -3.94 -11.31
C GLU A 69 -7.40 -2.47 -11.03
N ILE A 70 -6.86 -1.90 -9.95
CA ILE A 70 -7.01 -0.46 -9.64
C ILE A 70 -6.48 0.36 -10.82
N ARG A 71 -5.30 0.00 -11.33
CA ARG A 71 -4.71 0.66 -12.50
C ARG A 71 -5.60 0.56 -13.74
N ARG A 72 -6.17 -0.61 -14.02
CA ARG A 72 -7.07 -0.83 -15.16
C ARG A 72 -8.36 -0.03 -15.04
N GLN A 73 -8.99 -0.02 -13.86
CA GLN A 73 -10.24 0.71 -13.62
C GLN A 73 -10.04 2.23 -13.60
N SER A 74 -8.83 2.71 -13.29
CA SER A 74 -8.44 4.11 -13.41
C SER A 74 -7.91 4.48 -14.80
N ASN A 75 -8.38 3.83 -15.87
CA ASN A 75 -7.98 4.08 -17.26
C ASN A 75 -6.44 4.15 -17.47
N PHE A 76 -5.71 3.30 -16.74
CA PHE A 76 -4.25 3.19 -16.79
C PHE A 76 -3.48 4.48 -16.44
N GLN A 77 -4.12 5.41 -15.71
CA GLN A 77 -3.52 6.66 -15.23
C GLN A 77 -2.66 6.49 -13.96
N ILE A 78 -2.66 5.29 -13.38
CA ILE A 78 -1.88 4.97 -12.18
C ILE A 78 -0.56 4.32 -12.57
N GLY A 79 0.54 4.81 -12.01
CA GLY A 79 1.86 4.20 -12.12
C GLY A 79 1.95 3.03 -11.15
N PHE A 80 2.56 1.94 -11.59
CA PHE A 80 2.69 0.71 -10.81
C PHE A 80 4.15 0.28 -10.81
N PHE A 81 4.75 0.25 -9.63
CA PHE A 81 6.13 -0.18 -9.41
C PHE A 81 6.12 -1.32 -8.40
N SER A 82 6.82 -2.40 -8.70
CA SER A 82 6.94 -3.57 -7.83
C SER A 82 8.41 -3.89 -7.58
N GLY A 83 8.77 -4.12 -6.32
CA GLY A 83 10.15 -4.42 -5.91
C GLY A 83 11.16 -3.38 -6.39
N THR A 84 10.82 -2.09 -6.26
CA THR A 84 11.63 -0.97 -6.79
C THR A 84 12.29 -0.19 -5.65
N GLU A 85 13.52 0.27 -5.87
CA GLU A 85 14.20 1.14 -4.91
C GLU A 85 13.50 2.49 -4.80
N PHE A 86 13.31 2.95 -3.57
CA PHE A 86 12.73 4.24 -3.26
C PHE A 86 13.54 4.94 -2.18
N ASN A 87 14.65 5.55 -2.58
CA ASN A 87 15.63 6.15 -1.67
C ASN A 87 15.36 7.65 -1.50
N VAL A 88 14.62 8.03 -0.45
CA VAL A 88 14.18 9.42 -0.24
C VAL A 88 15.08 10.16 0.73
N ASP A 89 15.45 9.53 1.85
CA ASP A 89 16.29 10.15 2.86
C ASP A 89 17.11 9.09 3.63
N SER A 90 18.25 8.72 3.05
CA SER A 90 19.12 7.69 3.63
C SER A 90 19.73 8.08 4.97
N GLN A 91 19.82 9.38 5.29
CA GLN A 91 20.31 9.82 6.61
C GLN A 91 19.33 9.47 7.72
N GLN A 92 18.03 9.50 7.41
CA GLN A 92 16.96 9.10 8.33
C GLN A 92 16.57 7.62 8.18
N GLY A 93 17.29 6.85 7.37
CA GLY A 93 16.98 5.44 7.08
C GLY A 93 15.79 5.22 6.16
N LEU A 94 15.30 6.27 5.49
CA LEU A 94 14.20 6.22 4.53
C LEU A 94 14.74 5.85 3.14
N ASN A 95 15.26 4.63 3.04
CA ASN A 95 15.87 4.07 1.84
C ASN A 95 15.72 2.54 1.83
N GLY A 96 15.73 1.96 0.62
CA GLY A 96 15.51 0.53 0.40
C GLY A 96 14.50 0.27 -0.71
N TYR A 97 14.13 -1.00 -0.84
CA TYR A 97 13.09 -1.45 -1.76
C TYR A 97 11.73 -1.36 -1.09
N CYS A 98 10.72 -0.92 -1.87
CA CYS A 98 9.32 -1.09 -1.51
C CYS A 98 8.73 -2.22 -2.35
N ASP A 99 7.87 -3.03 -1.75
CA ASP A 99 7.21 -4.14 -2.46
C ASP A 99 6.31 -3.62 -3.58
N TYR A 100 5.49 -2.61 -3.29
CA TYR A 100 4.67 -1.94 -4.28
C TYR A 100 4.49 -0.44 -4.01
N ILE A 101 4.56 0.35 -5.08
CA ILE A 101 4.31 1.78 -5.08
C ILE A 101 3.29 2.10 -6.16
N LEU A 102 2.23 2.83 -5.79
CA LEU A 102 1.25 3.38 -6.71
C LEU A 102 1.33 4.91 -6.75
N THR A 103 1.39 5.47 -7.96
CA THR A 103 1.48 6.91 -8.18
C THR A 103 0.29 7.40 -9.00
N ALA A 104 -0.16 8.65 -8.79
CA ALA A 104 -1.10 9.28 -9.71
C ALA A 104 -0.36 9.92 -10.89
N SER A 105 0.35 9.09 -11.64
CA SER A 105 0.96 9.44 -12.91
C SER A 105 0.97 8.22 -13.81
N SER A 106 0.67 8.39 -15.09
CA SER A 106 0.74 7.30 -16.08
C SER A 106 2.18 6.92 -16.45
N GLU A 107 3.19 7.63 -15.95
CA GLU A 107 4.61 7.33 -16.20
C GLU A 107 5.05 6.05 -15.50
N ILE A 108 5.81 5.21 -16.21
CA ILE A 108 6.19 3.85 -15.74
C ILE A 108 7.70 3.60 -15.65
N TYR A 109 8.53 4.49 -16.20
CA TYR A 109 9.98 4.32 -16.20
C TYR A 109 10.64 4.91 -14.96
N GLU A 110 9.98 5.88 -14.32
CA GLU A 110 10.44 6.57 -13.12
C GLU A 110 9.27 6.79 -12.17
N ILE A 111 9.55 6.68 -10.86
CA ILE A 111 8.56 7.01 -9.83
C ILE A 111 8.33 8.52 -9.86
N ARG A 112 7.10 8.92 -10.16
CA ARG A 112 6.67 10.33 -10.23
C ARG A 112 5.66 10.66 -9.16
N THR A 113 5.61 11.94 -8.79
CA THR A 113 4.62 12.43 -7.83
C THR A 113 3.23 12.58 -8.46
N PRO A 114 2.17 12.46 -7.64
CA PRO A 114 2.23 12.08 -6.23
C PRO A 114 2.32 10.55 -6.07
N VAL A 115 3.21 10.09 -5.18
CA VAL A 115 3.22 8.73 -4.63
C VAL A 115 2.13 8.66 -3.57
N ILE A 116 1.12 7.81 -3.75
CA ILE A 116 -0.10 7.89 -2.94
C ILE A 116 -0.29 6.66 -2.06
N THR A 117 -0.01 5.47 -2.60
CA THR A 117 -0.26 4.20 -1.92
C THR A 117 0.99 3.33 -1.91
N LEU A 118 1.35 2.84 -0.72
CA LEU A 118 2.42 1.87 -0.51
C LEU A 118 1.78 0.57 -0.04
N VAL A 119 2.20 -0.56 -0.61
CA VAL A 119 1.72 -1.87 -0.18
C VAL A 119 2.91 -2.73 0.18
N GLU A 120 2.96 -3.14 1.45
CA GLU A 120 3.97 -4.05 1.98
C GLU A 120 3.41 -5.46 2.04
N ALA A 121 4.06 -6.39 1.35
CA ALA A 121 3.71 -7.81 1.40
C ALA A 121 4.45 -8.47 2.56
N LYS A 122 3.77 -9.37 3.27
CA LYS A 122 4.38 -10.16 4.34
C LYS A 122 3.92 -11.61 4.27
N ASN A 123 4.78 -12.52 4.68
CA ASN A 123 4.34 -13.88 5.00
C ASN A 123 3.67 -13.92 6.38
N GLU A 124 2.34 -14.12 6.41
CA GLU A 124 1.50 -14.40 7.60
C GLU A 124 1.47 -13.32 8.72
N ASN A 125 2.46 -12.43 8.83
CA ASN A 125 2.63 -11.52 9.97
C ASN A 125 2.49 -10.04 9.56
N ILE A 126 1.25 -9.55 9.56
CA ILE A 126 0.91 -8.14 9.30
C ILE A 126 1.62 -7.19 10.29
N LYS A 127 1.69 -7.57 11.58
CA LYS A 127 2.23 -6.69 12.63
C LYS A 127 3.70 -6.37 12.39
N ALA A 128 4.46 -7.33 11.86
CA ALA A 128 5.88 -7.13 11.52
C ALA A 128 6.07 -6.09 10.40
N GLY A 129 5.09 -5.92 9.50
CA GLY A 129 5.16 -4.96 8.40
C GLY A 129 4.82 -3.51 8.78
N LEU A 130 4.28 -3.25 9.97
CA LEU A 130 3.81 -1.91 10.35
C LEU A 130 4.92 -0.86 10.33
N GLY A 131 6.07 -1.16 10.92
CA GLY A 131 7.17 -0.19 10.99
C GLY A 131 7.70 0.19 9.62
N GLN A 132 7.95 -0.81 8.77
CA GLN A 132 8.42 -0.65 7.41
C GLN A 132 7.42 0.13 6.54
N CYS A 133 6.15 -0.30 6.49
CA CYS A 133 5.12 0.37 5.70
C CYS A 133 4.96 1.85 6.11
N ILE A 134 4.97 2.16 7.41
CA ILE A 134 4.90 3.55 7.90
C ILE A 134 6.14 4.35 7.48
N ALA A 135 7.34 3.74 7.48
CA ALA A 135 8.56 4.40 7.03
C ALA A 135 8.47 4.77 5.53
N GLU A 136 7.97 3.87 4.70
CA GLU A 136 7.74 4.11 3.28
C GLU A 136 6.68 5.20 3.05
N MET A 137 5.61 5.22 3.84
CA MET A 137 4.59 6.27 3.80
C MET A 137 5.18 7.65 4.14
N ILE A 138 6.06 7.74 5.15
CA ILE A 138 6.77 8.99 5.49
C ILE A 138 7.67 9.42 4.32
N ALA A 139 8.40 8.47 3.74
CA ALA A 139 9.25 8.73 2.58
C ALA A 139 8.44 9.27 1.40
N ALA A 140 7.28 8.68 1.11
CA ALA A 140 6.38 9.18 0.07
C ALA A 140 5.86 10.59 0.36
N GLN A 141 5.49 10.89 1.61
CA GLN A 141 5.09 12.24 2.02
C GLN A 141 6.22 13.25 1.77
N ILE A 142 7.45 12.94 2.16
CA ILE A 142 8.62 13.79 1.93
C ILE A 142 8.91 13.96 0.44
N PHE A 143 8.87 12.86 -0.33
CA PHE A 143 9.09 12.87 -1.78
C PHE A 143 8.07 13.78 -2.49
N ASN A 144 6.79 13.65 -2.15
CA ASN A 144 5.73 14.49 -2.68
C ASN A 144 5.91 15.97 -2.34
N GLN A 145 6.28 16.27 -1.09
CA GLN A 145 6.53 17.64 -0.63
C GLN A 145 7.73 18.28 -1.35
N ARG A 146 8.82 17.54 -1.55
CA ARG A 146 10.04 18.04 -2.22
C ARG A 146 9.84 18.37 -3.71
N GLN A 147 8.82 17.79 -4.34
CA GLN A 147 8.47 18.02 -5.75
C GLN A 147 7.25 18.93 -5.89
N GLU A 148 6.90 19.69 -4.84
CA GLU A 148 5.79 20.67 -4.83
C GLU A 148 4.40 20.08 -5.14
N ASN A 149 4.24 18.76 -4.98
CA ASN A 149 2.99 18.03 -5.17
C ASN A 149 2.51 17.42 -3.85
N ALA A 150 2.46 18.24 -2.80
CA ALA A 150 2.01 17.82 -1.49
C ALA A 150 0.54 17.38 -1.54
N ILE A 151 0.29 16.13 -1.19
CA ILE A 151 -1.05 15.58 -0.98
C ILE A 151 -1.34 15.47 0.52
N GLU A 152 -2.61 15.63 0.89
CA GLU A 152 -3.03 15.68 2.29
C GLU A 152 -2.79 14.36 3.04
N SER A 153 -2.80 13.23 2.34
CA SER A 153 -2.67 11.92 2.98
C SER A 153 -1.98 10.90 2.10
N ILE A 154 -1.14 10.08 2.73
CA ILE A 154 -0.57 8.86 2.14
C ILE A 154 -1.35 7.66 2.66
N TYR A 155 -1.69 6.73 1.78
CA TYR A 155 -2.36 5.50 2.12
C TYR A 155 -1.35 4.35 2.15
N GLY A 156 -1.54 3.45 3.10
CA GLY A 156 -0.68 2.29 3.29
C GLY A 156 -1.53 1.04 3.37
N ALA A 157 -1.01 -0.07 2.87
CA ALA A 157 -1.57 -1.38 3.09
C ALA A 157 -0.46 -2.37 3.46
N ILE A 158 -0.78 -3.28 4.37
CA ILE A 158 0.07 -4.43 4.67
C ILE A 158 -0.77 -5.66 4.39
N THR A 159 -0.21 -6.62 3.65
CA THR A 159 -1.00 -7.76 3.19
C THR A 159 -0.23 -9.06 3.09
N THR A 160 -0.94 -10.16 3.33
CA THR A 160 -0.51 -11.54 3.03
C THR A 160 -1.09 -12.02 1.69
N GLY A 161 -1.71 -11.13 0.92
CA GLY A 161 -2.61 -11.44 -0.20
C GLY A 161 -4.03 -11.80 0.25
N THR A 162 -4.17 -12.62 1.29
CA THR A 162 -5.47 -13.05 1.82
C THR A 162 -6.04 -12.11 2.86
N ASP A 163 -5.18 -11.44 3.61
CA ASP A 163 -5.52 -10.54 4.71
C ASP A 163 -4.91 -9.17 4.43
N TRP A 164 -5.65 -8.10 4.73
CA TRP A 164 -5.27 -6.73 4.43
C TRP A 164 -5.50 -5.84 5.65
N LYS A 165 -4.46 -5.07 5.99
CA LYS A 165 -4.49 -4.03 7.01
C LYS A 165 -4.21 -2.69 6.37
N PHE A 166 -5.11 -1.73 6.55
CA PHE A 166 -4.97 -0.42 5.93
C PHE A 166 -4.57 0.66 6.94
N LEU A 167 -3.81 1.62 6.44
CA LEU A 167 -3.27 2.75 7.18
C LEU A 167 -3.49 4.05 6.41
N LYS A 168 -3.55 5.16 7.15
CA LYS A 168 -3.57 6.51 6.57
C LYS A 168 -2.62 7.41 7.36
N LEU A 169 -1.64 7.99 6.67
CA LEU A 169 -0.73 8.98 7.22
C LEU A 169 -1.19 10.36 6.77
N ARG A 170 -1.31 11.28 7.72
CA ARG A 170 -1.50 12.71 7.47
C ARG A 170 -0.60 13.48 8.43
N ASP A 171 0.29 14.30 7.87
CA ASP A 171 1.27 15.07 8.62
C ASP A 171 2.14 14.17 9.52
N LYS A 172 1.84 14.13 10.83
CA LYS A 172 2.50 13.27 11.83
C LYS A 172 1.54 12.29 12.49
N THR A 173 0.29 12.22 12.03
CA THR A 173 -0.72 11.30 12.56
C THR A 173 -0.82 10.10 11.63
N ILE A 174 -0.48 8.92 12.16
CA ILE A 174 -0.69 7.64 11.50
C ILE A 174 -1.92 6.98 12.12
N GLN A 175 -2.92 6.73 11.28
CA GLN A 175 -4.12 5.99 11.65
C GLN A 175 -3.99 4.54 11.15
N ILE A 176 -4.12 3.58 12.05
CA ILE A 176 -4.08 2.14 11.74
C ILE A 176 -5.51 1.61 11.93
N ASP A 177 -6.15 1.14 10.86
CA ASP A 177 -7.51 0.63 10.98
C ASP A 177 -7.53 -0.63 11.88
N LYS A 178 -8.37 -0.66 12.92
CA LYS A 178 -8.51 -1.86 13.74
C LYS A 178 -9.14 -3.01 12.97
N ARG A 179 -10.00 -2.71 12.00
CA ARG A 179 -10.61 -3.71 11.13
C ARG A 179 -9.57 -4.34 10.20
N ASP A 180 -9.57 -5.66 10.14
CA ASP A 180 -8.88 -6.41 9.10
C ASP A 180 -9.86 -6.69 7.95
N TYR A 181 -9.33 -6.72 6.72
CA TYR A 181 -10.11 -6.96 5.51
C TYR A 181 -9.62 -8.24 4.85
N TYR A 182 -10.54 -9.13 4.49
CA TYR A 182 -10.19 -10.42 3.92
C TYR A 182 -10.39 -10.42 2.41
N ILE A 183 -9.69 -11.29 1.69
CA ILE A 183 -9.79 -11.39 0.22
C ILE A 183 -11.21 -11.66 -0.28
N VAL A 184 -12.06 -12.28 0.54
CA VAL A 184 -13.50 -12.46 0.25
C VAL A 184 -14.27 -11.13 0.18
N GLU A 185 -13.74 -10.08 0.80
CA GLU A 185 -14.23 -8.70 0.74
C GLU A 185 -13.53 -7.89 -0.37
N ILE A 186 -13.14 -8.54 -1.48
CA ILE A 186 -12.37 -7.91 -2.57
C ILE A 186 -12.96 -6.58 -3.04
N ASN A 187 -14.29 -6.45 -3.06
CA ASN A 187 -14.93 -5.19 -3.45
C ASN A 187 -14.52 -4.04 -2.53
N GLN A 188 -14.49 -4.27 -1.22
CA GLN A 188 -14.11 -3.27 -0.24
C GLN A 188 -12.61 -2.96 -0.34
N ILE A 189 -11.77 -3.98 -0.50
CA ILE A 189 -10.32 -3.82 -0.69
C ILE A 189 -10.03 -2.94 -1.91
N LEU A 190 -10.66 -3.23 -3.05
CA LEU A 190 -10.52 -2.42 -4.27
C LEU A 190 -11.04 -0.98 -4.04
N GLY A 191 -12.14 -0.83 -3.32
CA GLY A 191 -12.69 0.48 -2.96
C GLY A 191 -11.69 1.33 -2.17
N ILE A 192 -11.08 0.75 -1.14
CA ILE A 192 -10.10 1.42 -0.28
C ILE A 192 -8.82 1.76 -1.05
N LEU A 193 -8.28 0.81 -1.84
CA LEU A 193 -7.09 1.04 -2.66
C LEU A 193 -7.30 2.10 -3.74
N SER A 194 -8.52 2.24 -4.26
CA SER A 194 -8.87 3.22 -5.30
C SER A 194 -9.18 4.60 -4.75
N GLU A 195 -9.69 4.69 -3.51
CA GLU A 195 -10.13 5.95 -2.89
C GLU A 195 -9.13 7.11 -3.05
N PRO A 196 -7.81 6.91 -2.83
CA PRO A 196 -6.85 8.00 -2.87
C PRO A 196 -6.67 8.62 -4.26
N PHE A 197 -7.09 7.92 -5.31
CA PHE A 197 -6.96 8.35 -6.71
C PHE A 197 -8.22 9.05 -7.24
N LYS A 198 -9.38 8.89 -6.58
CA LYS A 198 -10.67 9.43 -7.07
C LYS A 198 -10.72 10.96 -7.15
N THR A 199 -9.88 11.66 -6.41
CA THR A 199 -9.82 13.13 -6.44
C THR A 199 -8.80 13.66 -7.44
N LEU A 200 -8.06 12.77 -8.12
CA LEU A 200 -6.94 13.12 -9.00
C LEU A 200 -7.22 12.82 -10.47
N PHE A 201 -8.26 12.04 -10.78
CA PHE A 201 -8.71 11.68 -12.12
C PHE A 201 -10.24 11.75 -12.25
#